data_AF-A0A957X943-F1
#
_entry.id   AF-A0A957X943-F1
#
_cell.length_a   1.000
_cell.length_b   1.000
_cell.length_c   1.000
_cell.angle_alpha   90.00
_cell.angle_beta   90.00
_cell.angle_gamma   90.00
#
_symmetry.space_group_name_H-M   'P 1'
#
loop_
_entity.id
_entity.type
_entity.pdbx_description
1 polymer ?
#
loop_
_entity_poly.entity_id
_entity_poly.type
_entity_poly.pdbx_seq_one_letter_code
_entity_poly.pdbx_strand_id
1 'polypeptide(L)'
;SAIPYYLLGMLFIYLIAMRWRLLPVGGAFTAGANLVWSWQMALDIGKHAILPAASIVLSGIGSWGLGMRAMMLTTLGEDYLHMAEAKGLKPQTIFRDYALRNALLPQVTSLAISLSLVMSGAVLVEVIFGYPGVGNLLFKAIAGNDYFVIQGISLFIILSIGVVLLALDLLYPLIDPRIRYRRS
;
A
#
# COMPACT_ATOMS: atom_id res chain seq x y z
N SER A 1 -16.33 6.72 7.75
CA SER A 1 -16.63 5.35 7.27
C SER A 1 -16.04 5.18 5.89
N ALA A 2 -14.93 4.46 5.79
CA ALA A 2 -14.24 4.21 4.53
C ALA A 2 -15.00 3.14 3.73
N ILE A 3 -15.08 3.30 2.41
CA ILE A 3 -15.62 2.28 1.51
C ILE A 3 -14.74 1.03 1.64
N PRO A 4 -15.30 -0.14 1.97
CA PRO A 4 -14.53 -1.38 2.04
C PRO A 4 -13.81 -1.68 0.73
N TYR A 5 -12.54 -2.08 0.82
CA TYR A 5 -11.67 -2.33 -0.34
C TYR A 5 -12.23 -3.36 -1.33
N TYR A 6 -12.97 -4.35 -0.84
CA TYR A 6 -13.58 -5.39 -1.69
C TYR A 6 -14.71 -4.83 -2.58
N LEU A 7 -15.49 -3.85 -2.10
CA LEU A 7 -16.54 -3.19 -2.89
C LEU A 7 -15.92 -2.33 -3.99
N LEU A 8 -14.84 -1.63 -3.67
CA LEU A 8 -14.05 -0.88 -4.64
C LEU A 8 -13.43 -1.82 -5.69
N GLY A 9 -12.91 -2.98 -5.26
CA GLY A 9 -12.41 -4.02 -6.16
C GLY A 9 -13.46 -4.53 -7.14
N MET A 10 -14.67 -4.85 -6.65
CA MET A 10 -15.80 -5.25 -7.52
C MET A 10 -16.17 -4.16 -8.54
N LEU A 11 -16.17 -2.89 -8.11
CA LEU A 11 -16.45 -1.76 -8.99
C LEU A 11 -15.38 -1.58 -10.08
N PHE A 12 -14.10 -1.80 -9.75
CA PHE A 12 -13.01 -1.77 -10.74
C PHE A 12 -13.08 -2.91 -11.74
N ILE A 13 -13.43 -4.13 -11.31
CA ILE A 13 -13.68 -5.24 -12.24
C ILE A 13 -14.79 -4.85 -13.22
N TYR A 14 -15.91 -4.30 -12.73
CA TYR A 14 -17.03 -3.92 -13.58
C TYR A 14 -16.68 -2.80 -14.57
N LEU A 15 -16.06 -1.71 -14.11
CA LEU A 15 -15.79 -0.54 -14.95
C LEU A 15 -14.57 -0.73 -15.85
N ILE A 16 -13.46 -1.19 -15.30
CA ILE A 16 -12.17 -1.17 -16.00
C ILE A 16 -11.99 -2.46 -16.81
N ALA A 17 -12.30 -3.61 -16.21
CA ALA A 17 -12.07 -4.89 -16.86
C ALA A 17 -13.24 -5.31 -17.76
N MET A 18 -14.49 -5.14 -17.32
CA MET A 18 -15.67 -5.54 -18.13
C MET A 18 -16.14 -4.43 -19.07
N ARG A 19 -16.34 -3.20 -18.59
CA ARG A 19 -16.91 -2.11 -19.41
C ARG A 19 -15.89 -1.51 -20.37
N TRP A 20 -14.69 -1.21 -19.89
CA TRP A 20 -13.65 -0.55 -20.69
C TRP A 20 -12.62 -1.50 -21.31
N ARG A 21 -12.57 -2.77 -20.88
CA ARG A 21 -11.65 -3.81 -21.39
C ARG A 21 -10.18 -3.37 -21.44
N LEU A 22 -9.80 -2.45 -20.54
CA LEU A 22 -8.46 -1.87 -20.49
C LEU A 22 -7.47 -2.81 -19.79
N LEU A 23 -7.97 -3.60 -18.83
CA LEU A 23 -7.19 -4.51 -17.99
C LEU A 23 -7.91 -5.86 -17.84
N PRO A 24 -7.17 -6.94 -17.57
CA PRO A 24 -7.73 -8.28 -17.43
C PRO A 24 -8.67 -8.39 -16.22
N VAL A 25 -9.72 -9.20 -16.37
CA VAL A 25 -10.81 -9.37 -15.38
C VAL A 25 -10.34 -10.12 -14.13
N GLY A 26 -9.22 -10.84 -14.22
CA GLY A 26 -8.64 -11.61 -13.12
C GLY A 26 -7.63 -12.66 -13.60
N GLY A 27 -7.01 -13.36 -12.64
CA GLY A 27 -5.98 -14.38 -12.88
C GLY A 27 -4.54 -13.87 -12.73
N ALA A 28 -3.59 -14.77 -12.45
CA ALA A 28 -2.16 -14.41 -12.40
C ALA A 28 -1.49 -14.31 -13.78
N PHE A 29 -2.12 -14.87 -14.81
CA PHE A 29 -1.60 -14.96 -16.17
C PHE A 29 -2.73 -14.93 -17.20
N THR A 30 -2.44 -14.41 -18.39
CA THR A 30 -3.33 -14.53 -19.55
C THR A 30 -3.56 -16.03 -19.86
N ALA A 31 -4.81 -16.48 -19.94
CA ALA A 31 -5.14 -17.87 -20.21
C ALA A 31 -4.52 -18.33 -21.56
N GLY A 32 -3.59 -19.28 -21.50
CA GLY A 32 -2.85 -19.80 -22.66
C GLY A 32 -1.42 -19.29 -22.82
N ALA A 33 -0.90 -18.46 -21.90
CA ALA A 33 0.51 -18.07 -21.90
C ALA A 33 1.42 -19.24 -21.52
N ASN A 34 2.44 -19.52 -22.33
CA ASN A 34 3.47 -20.49 -22.00
C ASN A 34 4.21 -20.01 -20.73
N LEU A 35 4.26 -20.84 -19.68
CA LEU A 35 4.98 -20.59 -18.43
C LEU A 35 6.51 -20.64 -18.63
N VAL A 36 7.03 -19.81 -19.52
CA VAL A 36 8.47 -19.62 -19.71
C VAL A 36 8.88 -18.40 -18.92
N TRP A 37 9.80 -18.59 -17.97
CA TRP A 37 10.42 -17.52 -17.19
C TRP A 37 11.04 -16.49 -18.15
N SER A 38 10.32 -15.41 -18.40
CA SER A 38 10.66 -14.38 -19.38
C SER A 38 10.28 -13.01 -18.83
N TRP A 39 10.98 -11.97 -19.28
CA TRP A 39 10.67 -10.59 -18.93
C TRP A 39 9.22 -10.19 -19.30
N GLN A 40 8.68 -10.81 -20.37
CA GLN A 40 7.30 -10.63 -20.80
C GLN A 40 6.30 -11.20 -19.79
N MET A 41 6.61 -12.33 -19.15
CA MET A 41 5.80 -12.93 -18.09
C MET A 41 5.82 -12.04 -16.83
N ALA A 42 6.97 -11.48 -16.45
CA ALA A 42 7.05 -10.55 -15.32
C ALA A 42 6.19 -9.28 -15.53
N LEU A 43 6.19 -8.74 -16.76
CA LEU A 43 5.32 -7.63 -17.13
C LEU A 43 3.83 -8.03 -17.14
N ASP A 44 3.51 -9.25 -17.57
CA ASP A 44 2.11 -9.73 -17.57
C ASP A 44 1.58 -9.92 -16.14
N ILE A 45 2.37 -10.54 -15.25
CA ILE A 45 2.05 -10.64 -13.81
C ILE A 45 1.87 -9.24 -13.21
N GLY A 46 2.78 -8.31 -13.51
CA GLY A 46 2.71 -6.94 -13.04
C GLY A 46 1.40 -6.25 -13.46
N LYS A 47 0.99 -6.40 -14.72
CA LYS A 47 -0.28 -5.83 -15.23
C LYS A 47 -1.51 -6.42 -14.53
N HIS A 48 -1.51 -7.72 -14.25
CA HIS A 48 -2.60 -8.39 -13.53
C HIS A 48 -2.64 -7.99 -12.04
N ALA A 49 -1.51 -7.58 -11.45
CA ALA A 49 -1.42 -7.12 -10.07
C ALA A 49 -1.83 -5.65 -9.85
N ILE A 50 -1.87 -4.82 -10.90
CA ILE A 50 -2.22 -3.39 -10.80
C ILE A 50 -3.65 -3.20 -10.27
N LEU A 51 -4.62 -3.96 -10.77
CA LEU A 51 -6.02 -3.82 -10.36
C LEU A 51 -6.24 -4.20 -8.88
N PRO A 52 -5.76 -5.37 -8.40
CA PRO A 52 -5.74 -5.71 -6.98
C PRO A 52 -5.07 -4.61 -6.13
N ALA A 53 -3.87 -4.18 -6.50
CA ALA A 53 -3.11 -3.18 -5.74
C ALA A 53 -3.85 -1.83 -5.69
N ALA A 54 -4.38 -1.37 -6.82
CA ALA A 54 -5.14 -0.13 -6.92
C ALA A 54 -6.41 -0.18 -6.05
N SER A 55 -7.12 -1.31 -6.01
CA SER A 55 -8.31 -1.47 -5.16
C SER A 55 -8.00 -1.27 -3.67
N ILE A 56 -6.88 -1.81 -3.21
CA ILE A 56 -6.43 -1.71 -1.83
C ILE A 56 -5.96 -0.29 -1.53
N VAL A 57 -5.10 0.28 -2.38
CA VAL A 57 -4.57 1.64 -2.19
C VAL A 57 -5.68 2.69 -2.24
N LEU A 58 -6.58 2.63 -3.22
CA LEU A 58 -7.65 3.61 -3.41
C LEU A 58 -8.68 3.57 -2.27
N SER A 59 -8.91 2.39 -1.67
CA SER A 59 -9.75 2.28 -0.47
C SER A 59 -9.16 3.01 0.73
N GLY A 60 -7.83 3.07 0.82
CA GLY A 60 -7.09 3.73 1.90
C GLY A 60 -7.04 5.24 1.77
N ILE A 61 -7.19 5.80 0.55
CA ILE A 61 -7.06 7.24 0.30
C ILE A 61 -8.01 8.08 1.15
N GLY A 62 -9.25 7.61 1.37
CA GLY A 62 -10.21 8.33 2.22
C GLY A 62 -9.73 8.49 3.66
N SER A 63 -9.18 7.41 4.24
CA SER A 63 -8.60 7.43 5.59
C SER A 63 -7.32 8.25 5.64
N TRP A 64 -6.47 8.15 4.61
CA TRP A 64 -5.24 8.93 4.50
C TRP A 64 -5.51 10.43 4.37
N GLY A 65 -6.51 10.83 3.59
CA GLY A 65 -6.89 12.24 3.45
C GLY A 65 -7.43 12.83 4.75
N LEU A 66 -8.20 12.07 5.52
CA LEU A 66 -8.65 12.47 6.86
C LEU A 66 -7.48 12.57 7.85
N GLY A 67 -6.56 11.61 7.84
CA GLY A 67 -5.33 11.64 8.64
C GLY A 67 -4.46 12.84 8.30
N MET A 68 -4.23 13.10 7.01
CA MET A 68 -3.48 14.26 6.54
C MET A 68 -4.14 15.58 6.96
N ARG A 69 -5.47 15.69 6.87
CA ARG A 69 -6.19 16.88 7.35
C ARG A 69 -6.05 17.06 8.86
N ALA A 70 -6.16 16.00 9.65
CA ALA A 70 -6.01 16.06 11.10
C ALA A 70 -4.59 16.53 11.48
N MET A 71 -3.56 16.03 10.80
CA MET A 71 -2.18 16.46 11.05
C MET A 71 -1.90 17.86 10.56
N MET A 72 -2.46 18.29 9.43
CA MET A 72 -2.33 19.68 8.99
C MET A 72 -2.95 20.63 10.02
N LEU A 73 -4.06 20.26 10.65
CA LEU A 73 -4.67 21.05 11.74
C LEU A 73 -3.77 21.15 12.97
N THR A 74 -3.07 20.08 13.36
CA THR A 74 -2.12 20.14 14.48
C THR A 74 -0.85 20.90 14.11
N THR A 75 -0.37 20.75 12.88
CA THR A 75 0.87 21.37 12.39
C THR A 75 0.72 22.88 12.22
N LEU A 76 -0.46 23.35 11.79
CA LEU A 76 -0.78 24.78 11.66
C LEU A 76 -0.76 25.52 13.00
N GLY A 77 -0.94 24.80 14.12
CA GLY A 77 -0.87 25.37 15.46
C GLY A 77 0.53 25.39 16.07
N GLU A 78 1.57 24.98 15.35
CA GLU A 78 2.93 24.95 15.88
C GLU A 78 3.67 26.29 15.69
N ASP A 79 4.38 26.71 16.73
CA ASP A 79 5.11 27.99 16.80
C ASP A 79 6.11 28.19 15.66
N TYR A 80 6.64 27.11 15.07
CA TYR A 80 7.59 27.21 13.96
C TYR A 80 6.94 27.71 12.66
N LEU A 81 5.64 27.48 12.45
CA LEU A 81 4.91 27.99 11.29
C LEU A 81 4.61 29.47 11.46
N HIS A 82 4.17 29.88 12.66
CA HIS A 82 3.97 31.29 12.99
C HIS A 82 5.27 32.10 12.91
N MET A 83 6.40 31.52 13.31
CA MET A 83 7.70 32.17 13.15
C MET A 83 8.14 32.27 11.68
N ALA A 84 7.77 31.30 10.84
CA ALA A 84 8.03 31.34 9.40
C ALA A 84 7.19 32.43 8.70
N GLU A 85 5.93 32.61 9.12
CA GLU A 85 5.07 33.71 8.68
C GLU A 85 5.59 35.07 9.15
N ALA A 86 6.01 35.19 10.41
CA ALA A 86 6.61 36.40 10.96
C ALA A 86 7.91 36.81 10.25
N LYS A 87 8.64 35.84 9.67
CA LYS A 87 9.81 36.07 8.81
C LYS A 87 9.46 36.51 7.38
N GLY A 88 8.19 36.58 7.01
CA GLY A 88 7.74 37.01 5.68
C GLY A 88 7.97 35.98 4.57
N LEU A 89 8.11 34.69 4.92
CA LEU A 89 8.26 33.64 3.92
C LEU A 89 6.99 33.48 3.09
N LYS A 90 7.14 33.20 1.79
CA LYS A 90 6.00 33.00 0.89
C LYS A 90 5.18 31.78 1.36
N PRO A 91 3.82 31.84 1.29
CA PRO A 91 2.96 30.72 1.71
C PRO A 91 3.29 29.39 1.01
N GLN A 92 3.73 29.46 -0.26
CA GLN A 92 4.16 28.28 -1.02
C GLN A 92 5.43 27.63 -0.46
N THR A 93 6.38 28.43 0.04
CA THR A 93 7.62 27.94 0.67
C THR A 93 7.32 27.32 2.03
N ILE A 94 6.46 27.96 2.82
CA ILE A 94 5.99 27.41 4.11
C ILE A 94 5.28 26.07 3.88
N PHE A 95 4.38 26.00 2.90
CA PHE A 95 3.69 24.76 2.57
C PHE A 95 4.65 23.67 2.10
N ARG A 96 5.52 23.95 1.12
CA ARG A 96 6.41 22.93 0.52
C ARG A 96 7.53 22.47 1.46
N ASP A 97 8.19 23.39 2.14
CA ASP A 97 9.42 23.08 2.89
C ASP A 97 9.17 22.79 4.37
N TYR A 98 8.07 23.30 4.95
CA TYR A 98 7.74 23.11 6.37
C TYR A 98 6.56 22.15 6.55
N ALA A 99 5.41 22.42 5.93
CA ALA A 99 4.21 21.58 6.13
C ALA A 99 4.28 20.24 5.39
N LEU A 100 4.67 20.23 4.12
CA LEU A 100 4.68 19.02 3.27
C LEU A 100 5.68 18.00 3.79
N ARG A 101 6.87 18.44 4.21
CA ARG A 101 7.90 17.54 4.78
C ARG A 101 7.43 16.87 6.06
N ASN A 102 6.70 17.57 6.92
CA ASN A 102 6.13 16.98 8.15
C ASN A 102 4.96 16.03 7.83
N ALA A 103 4.16 16.37 6.83
CA ALA A 103 3.02 15.55 6.40
C ALA A 103 3.43 14.27 5.63
N LEU A 104 4.65 14.17 5.11
CA LEU A 104 5.12 13.00 4.35
C LEU A 104 5.43 11.79 5.25
N LEU A 105 5.95 12.01 6.46
CA LEU A 105 6.33 10.92 7.37
C LEU A 105 5.19 9.89 7.57
N PRO A 106 3.94 10.32 7.89
CA PRO A 106 2.87 9.38 8.19
C PRO A 106 2.26 8.79 6.91
N GLN A 107 2.48 9.42 5.76
CA GLN A 107 2.09 8.85 4.47
C GLN A 107 3.01 7.69 4.06
N VAL A 108 4.31 7.78 4.35
CA VAL A 108 5.22 6.65 4.15
C VAL A 108 4.84 5.48 5.07
N THR A 109 4.49 5.75 6.33
CA THR A 109 4.02 4.71 7.25
C THR A 109 2.69 4.11 6.79
N SER A 110 1.78 4.94 6.30
CA SER A 110 0.47 4.48 5.82
C SER A 110 0.58 3.62 4.55
N LEU A 111 1.51 3.98 3.65
CA LEU A 111 1.89 3.16 2.51
C LEU A 111 2.48 1.82 2.96
N ALA A 112 3.35 1.83 3.96
CA ALA A 112 3.94 0.62 4.55
C ALA A 112 2.86 -0.34 5.08
N ILE A 113 1.92 0.19 5.86
CA ILE A 113 0.80 -0.59 6.42
C ILE A 113 -0.03 -1.20 5.28
N SER A 114 -0.26 -0.44 4.21
CA SER A 114 -1.04 -0.95 3.07
C SER A 114 -0.29 -2.04 2.32
N LEU A 115 1.02 -1.90 2.11
CA LEU A 115 1.85 -2.97 1.53
C LEU A 115 1.84 -4.22 2.40
N SER A 116 1.97 -4.08 3.72
CA SER A 116 1.88 -5.21 4.66
C SER A 116 0.52 -5.92 4.61
N LEU A 117 -0.57 -5.17 4.44
CA LEU A 117 -1.91 -5.74 4.24
C LEU A 117 -2.01 -6.54 2.94
N VAL A 118 -1.38 -6.09 1.85
CA VAL A 118 -1.29 -6.87 0.60
C VAL A 118 -0.52 -8.17 0.84
N MET A 119 0.64 -8.08 1.52
CA MET A 119 1.51 -9.24 1.79
C MET A 119 0.88 -10.27 2.73
N SER A 120 0.04 -9.84 3.68
CA SER A 120 -0.70 -10.74 4.58
C SER A 120 -1.72 -11.63 3.85
N GLY A 121 -1.87 -11.48 2.54
CA GLY A 121 -2.87 -12.19 1.76
C GLY A 121 -4.22 -11.50 1.93
N ALA A 122 -4.50 -10.54 1.06
CA ALA A 122 -5.81 -9.92 0.98
C ALA A 122 -6.82 -10.94 0.41
N VAL A 123 -7.23 -11.92 1.22
CA VAL A 123 -8.05 -13.10 0.83
C VAL A 123 -9.26 -12.68 -0.01
N LEU A 124 -9.96 -11.63 0.42
CA LEU A 124 -11.11 -11.08 -0.29
C LEU A 124 -10.75 -10.56 -1.69
N VAL A 125 -9.60 -9.90 -1.84
CA VAL A 125 -9.11 -9.41 -3.14
C VAL A 125 -8.66 -10.59 -4.01
N GLU A 126 -7.96 -11.57 -3.44
CA GLU A 126 -7.54 -12.78 -4.15
C GLU A 126 -8.74 -13.58 -4.69
N VAL A 127 -9.80 -13.72 -3.89
CA VAL A 127 -11.05 -14.38 -4.30
C VAL A 127 -11.79 -13.59 -5.37
N ILE A 128 -11.89 -12.26 -5.22
CA ILE A 128 -12.62 -11.39 -6.17
C ILE A 128 -11.91 -11.30 -7.52
N PHE A 129 -10.58 -11.21 -7.52
CA PHE A 129 -9.78 -11.12 -8.75
C PHE A 129 -9.32 -12.49 -9.26
N GLY A 130 -9.67 -13.59 -8.59
CA GLY A 130 -9.19 -14.94 -8.93
C GLY A 130 -7.66 -15.05 -8.98
N TYR A 131 -6.96 -14.21 -8.21
CA TYR A 131 -5.50 -14.14 -8.21
C TYR A 131 -4.95 -15.15 -7.19
N PRO A 132 -4.16 -16.15 -7.60
CA PRO A 132 -3.57 -17.12 -6.69
C PRO A 132 -2.57 -16.42 -5.77
N GLY A 133 -2.92 -16.30 -4.50
CA GLY A 133 -2.07 -15.74 -3.48
C GLY A 133 -2.02 -16.59 -2.21
N VAL A 134 -1.24 -16.10 -1.26
CA VAL A 134 -0.97 -16.77 0.01
C VAL A 134 -2.21 -16.77 0.91
N GLY A 135 -3.10 -15.78 0.75
CA GLY A 135 -4.33 -15.67 1.53
C GLY A 135 -5.34 -16.78 1.24
N ASN A 136 -5.55 -17.12 -0.03
CA ASN A 136 -6.42 -18.21 -0.45
C ASN A 136 -5.86 -19.57 -0.02
N LEU A 137 -4.53 -19.74 -0.07
CA LEU A 137 -3.86 -20.93 0.46
C LEU A 137 -4.06 -21.06 1.98
N LEU A 138 -3.91 -19.96 2.73
CA LEU A 138 -4.18 -19.93 4.16
C LEU A 138 -5.64 -20.27 4.46
N PHE A 139 -6.59 -19.69 3.72
CA PHE A 139 -8.02 -19.98 3.88
C PHE A 139 -8.33 -21.47 3.68
N LYS A 140 -7.75 -22.09 2.63
CA LYS A 140 -7.89 -23.52 2.37
C LYS A 140 -7.27 -24.37 3.48
N ALA A 141 -6.10 -23.98 3.99
CA ALA A 141 -5.44 -24.69 5.09
C ALA A 141 -6.25 -24.60 6.40
N ILE A 142 -6.85 -23.44 6.70
CA ILE A 142 -7.77 -23.26 7.83
C ILE A 142 -9.00 -24.16 7.66
N ALA A 143 -9.64 -24.15 6.49
CA ALA A 143 -10.81 -24.98 6.22
C ALA A 143 -10.48 -26.49 6.28
N GLY A 144 -9.28 -26.88 5.84
CA GLY A 144 -8.76 -28.24 5.91
C GLY A 144 -8.17 -28.64 7.26
N ASN A 145 -8.16 -27.73 8.25
CA ASN A 145 -7.50 -27.93 9.57
C ASN A 145 -6.03 -28.38 9.47
N ASP A 146 -5.31 -27.94 8.45
CA ASP A 146 -3.89 -28.25 8.28
C ASP A 146 -3.04 -27.22 9.04
N TYR A 147 -2.81 -27.51 10.32
CA TYR A 147 -2.07 -26.63 11.22
C TYR A 147 -0.61 -26.40 10.80
N PHE A 148 0.02 -27.38 10.13
CA PHE A 148 1.41 -27.22 9.68
C PHE A 148 1.50 -26.19 8.56
N VAL A 149 0.59 -26.24 7.59
CA VAL A 149 0.54 -25.26 6.50
C VAL A 149 0.17 -23.88 7.03
N ILE A 150 -0.78 -23.78 7.95
CA ILE A 150 -1.16 -22.50 8.59
C ILE A 150 0.05 -21.85 9.28
N GLN A 151 0.80 -22.61 10.07
CA GLN A 151 1.99 -22.11 10.76
C GLN A 151 3.10 -21.71 9.78
N GLY A 152 3.36 -22.52 8.75
CA GLY A 152 4.36 -22.22 7.72
C GLY A 152 4.04 -20.94 6.96
N ILE A 153 2.78 -20.76 6.54
CA ILE A 153 2.31 -19.54 5.88
C ILE A 153 2.42 -18.33 6.81
N SER A 154 2.01 -18.47 8.07
CA SER A 154 2.06 -17.38 9.04
C SER A 154 3.49 -16.91 9.29
N LEU A 155 4.44 -17.84 9.44
CA LEU A 155 5.86 -17.53 9.59
C LEU A 155 6.40 -16.78 8.36
N PHE A 156 6.05 -17.25 7.16
CA PHE A 156 6.44 -16.60 5.91
C PHE A 156 5.90 -15.17 5.81
N ILE A 157 4.63 -14.94 6.17
CA ILE A 157 4.01 -13.60 6.18
C ILE A 157 4.74 -12.68 7.16
N ILE A 158 4.96 -13.13 8.40
CA ILE A 158 5.62 -12.33 9.44
C ILE A 158 7.04 -11.95 9.00
N LEU A 159 7.81 -12.91 8.48
CA LEU A 159 9.17 -12.67 8.00
C LEU A 159 9.18 -11.67 6.83
N SER A 160 8.27 -11.84 5.88
CA SER A 160 8.17 -10.98 4.70
C SER A 160 7.80 -9.54 5.07
N ILE A 161 6.83 -9.36 5.97
CA ILE A 161 6.47 -8.05 6.51
C ILE A 161 7.66 -7.43 7.25
N GLY A 162 8.36 -8.23 8.06
CA GLY A 162 9.56 -7.78 8.77
C GLY A 162 10.65 -7.27 7.82
N VAL A 163 10.89 -7.97 6.70
CA VAL A 163 11.85 -7.53 5.67
C VAL A 163 11.42 -6.22 5.02
N VAL A 164 10.14 -6.05 4.69
CA VAL A 164 9.63 -4.81 4.09
C VAL A 164 9.70 -3.63 5.06
N LEU A 165 9.32 -3.83 6.32
CA LEU A 165 9.45 -2.81 7.36
C LEU A 165 10.90 -2.42 7.59
N LEU A 166 11.82 -3.39 7.67
CA LEU A 166 13.24 -3.13 7.79
C LEU A 166 13.79 -2.35 6.58
N ALA A 167 13.39 -2.73 5.37
CA ALA A 167 13.78 -2.01 4.16
C ALA A 167 13.27 -0.56 4.17
N LEU A 168 12.04 -0.34 4.64
CA LEU A 168 11.49 1.00 4.82
C LEU A 168 12.26 1.78 5.87
N ASP A 169 12.52 1.21 7.05
CA ASP A 169 13.32 1.82 8.12
C ASP A 169 14.72 2.22 7.64
N LEU A 170 15.30 1.46 6.71
CA LEU A 170 16.58 1.79 6.08
C LEU A 170 16.44 2.91 5.02
N LEU A 171 15.30 3.00 4.34
CA LEU A 171 14.98 4.05 3.36
C LEU A 171 14.54 5.37 4.02
N TYR A 172 13.94 5.32 5.22
CA TYR A 172 13.47 6.51 5.95
C TYR A 172 14.56 7.59 6.11
N PRO A 173 15.82 7.26 6.49
CA PRO A 173 16.91 8.23 6.55
C PRO A 173 17.30 8.88 5.21
N LEU A 174 17.03 8.22 4.07
CA LEU A 174 17.22 8.84 2.76
C LEU A 174 16.12 9.84 2.42
N ILE A 175 14.90 9.58 2.88
CA ILE A 175 13.73 10.43 2.63
C ILE A 175 13.69 11.61 3.60
N ASP A 176 14.11 11.41 4.85
CA ASP A 176 14.22 12.47 5.86
C ASP A 176 15.67 12.59 6.40
N PRO A 177 16.46 13.58 5.93
CA PRO A 177 17.82 13.80 6.42
C PRO A 177 17.91 14.30 7.87
N ARG A 178 16.79 14.57 8.57
CA ARG A 178 16.80 15.02 9.98
C ARG A 178 17.19 13.92 10.97
N ILE A 179 17.03 12.64 10.61
CA ILE A 179 17.41 11.52 11.49
C ILE A 179 18.95 11.40 11.62
N ARG A 180 19.72 12.10 10.77
CA ARG A 180 21.17 11.94 10.68
C ARG A 180 21.99 12.72 11.72
N TYR A 181 21.39 13.57 12.57
CA TYR A 181 22.15 14.31 13.58
C TYR A 181 21.49 14.35 14.96
N ARG A 182 21.56 13.22 15.67
CA ARG A 182 21.73 13.24 17.13
C ARG A 182 22.80 12.23 17.54
N ARG A 183 24.03 12.46 17.09
CA ARG A 183 25.20 11.96 17.82
C ARG A 183 25.55 13.02 18.85
N SER A 184 25.43 12.59 20.11
CA SER A 184 26.06 13.19 21.28
C SER A 184 27.55 13.38 21.07
#